data_AF-A0A8H5G4T9-F1
#
_entry.id   AF-A0A8H5G4T9-F1
#
_cell.length_a   1.000
_cell.length_b   1.000
_cell.length_c   1.000
_cell.angle_alpha   90.00
_cell.angle_beta   90.00
_cell.angle_gamma   90.00
#
_symmetry.space_group_name_H-M   'P 1'
#
loop_
_entity.id
_entity.type
_entity.pdbx_description
1 polymer ?
#
loop_
_entity_poly.entity_id
_entity_poly.type
_entity_poly.pdbx_seq_one_letter_code
_entity_poly.pdbx_strand_id
1 'polypeptide(L)'
;MFKGIKCTLPNIPYLRLLQRNTMKLGGSIATETACAYVYSSEGSVPPHPGPEWTRFVCVSDNHSRTLYDMPAGDVLLHSGDLSSWGYPQQVMVTLDWIKSLDYPTKIIIAGNHDLCLDKDLPASVFEGADLDNDTLIAMQEHVRGEEMKIANVHYLEYEPFEFTTSSGRKWKAFGSPASPKHAAGAFQYVEREEATGTEPMAPRFSPKL
;
A
#
# COMPACT_ATOMS: atom_id res chain seq x y z
N MET A 1 7.19 9.05 9.75
CA MET A 1 5.97 8.28 9.46
C MET A 1 6.42 6.94 8.91
N PHE A 2 5.87 5.83 9.41
CA PHE A 2 6.30 4.50 8.95
C PHE A 2 5.42 4.07 7.77
N LYS A 3 5.95 3.21 6.89
CA LYS A 3 5.23 2.59 5.77
C LYS A 3 3.89 2.06 6.25
N GLY A 4 2.82 2.48 5.59
CA GLY A 4 1.48 2.04 5.93
C GLY A 4 0.39 3.02 5.54
N ILE A 5 -0.84 2.54 5.72
CA ILE A 5 -2.06 3.30 5.49
C ILE A 5 -2.75 3.50 6.84
N LYS A 6 -3.14 4.74 7.13
CA LYS A 6 -3.90 5.10 8.31
C LYS A 6 -5.30 5.54 7.89
N CYS A 7 -6.34 4.87 8.40
CA CYS A 7 -7.73 5.26 8.18
C CYS A 7 -8.33 5.84 9.47
N THR A 8 -9.10 6.92 9.33
CA THR A 8 -9.77 7.60 10.44
C THR A 8 -11.21 7.93 10.10
N LEU A 9 -12.11 7.77 11.07
CA LEU A 9 -13.45 8.35 11.07
C LEU A 9 -13.44 9.67 11.85
N PRO A 10 -14.27 10.65 11.46
CA PRO A 10 -14.60 11.75 12.35
C PRO A 10 -15.18 11.15 13.65
N ASN A 11 -14.53 11.40 14.79
CA ASN A 11 -14.95 10.99 16.15
C ASN A 11 -14.67 9.54 16.60
N ILE A 12 -13.96 8.70 15.84
CA ILE A 12 -13.46 7.40 16.34
C ILE A 12 -11.94 7.30 16.16
N PRO A 13 -11.17 7.15 17.24
CA PRO A 13 -9.72 7.07 17.16
C PRO A 13 -9.24 5.68 16.67
N TYR A 14 -8.71 5.69 15.43
CA TYR A 14 -7.64 4.82 14.90
C TYR A 14 -7.98 3.38 14.47
N LEU A 15 -7.80 3.11 13.17
CA LEU A 15 -7.26 1.84 12.69
C LEU A 15 -5.85 2.11 12.14
N ARG A 16 -4.81 1.56 12.78
CA ARG A 16 -3.42 1.69 12.32
C ARG A 16 -2.90 0.30 11.97
N LEU A 17 -2.61 0.07 10.69
CA LEU A 17 -1.91 -1.13 10.26
C LEU A 17 -0.41 -0.96 10.55
N LEU A 18 0.19 -1.92 11.26
CA LEU A 18 1.63 -1.99 11.46
C LEU A 18 2.13 -3.26 10.77
N GLN A 19 2.89 -3.10 9.69
CA GLN A 19 3.62 -4.19 9.04
C GLN A 19 4.79 -4.59 9.93
N ARG A 20 4.79 -5.83 10.43
CA ARG A 20 5.99 -6.52 10.94
C ARG A 20 5.86 -8.01 10.61
N ASN A 21 6.68 -8.48 9.68
CA ASN A 21 6.88 -9.90 9.33
C ASN A 21 7.34 -10.80 10.50
N THR A 22 7.41 -10.27 11.73
CA THR A 22 7.79 -11.00 12.96
C THR A 22 6.82 -10.82 14.12
N MET A 23 5.77 -10.00 13.99
CA MET A 23 4.71 -9.97 15.00
C MET A 23 3.64 -10.97 14.61
N LYS A 24 3.60 -12.09 15.33
CA LYS A 24 2.32 -12.80 15.54
C LYS A 24 1.35 -11.73 16.04
N LEU A 25 0.44 -11.26 15.18
CA LEU A 25 -0.74 -10.54 15.63
C LEU A 25 -1.46 -11.51 16.58
N GLY A 26 -1.24 -11.32 17.88
CA GLY A 26 -1.70 -12.24 18.91
C GLY A 26 -3.21 -12.20 18.95
N GLY A 27 -3.86 -13.20 18.36
CA GLY A 27 -5.31 -13.35 18.38
C GLY A 27 -6.07 -12.18 17.73
N SER A 28 -7.40 -12.34 17.66
CA SER A 28 -8.29 -11.24 17.27
C SER A 28 -8.31 -10.18 18.37
N ILE A 29 -8.15 -8.91 18.02
CA ILE A 29 -8.38 -7.78 18.95
C ILE A 29 -9.81 -7.32 18.73
N ALA A 30 -10.64 -7.32 19.78
CA ALA A 30 -12.01 -6.82 19.74
C ALA A 30 -12.21 -5.75 20.81
N THR A 31 -12.78 -4.62 20.40
CA THR A 31 -13.35 -3.58 21.25
C THR A 31 -14.83 -3.43 20.90
N GLU A 32 -15.57 -2.58 21.62
CA GLU A 32 -16.97 -2.26 21.27
C GLU A 32 -17.11 -1.66 19.85
N THR A 33 -16.06 -1.03 19.33
CA THR A 33 -16.11 -0.22 18.10
C THR A 33 -15.19 -0.72 16.99
N ALA A 34 -14.35 -1.72 17.25
CA ALA A 34 -13.44 -2.30 16.26
C ALA A 34 -13.15 -3.77 16.55
N CYS A 35 -13.05 -4.56 15.48
CA CYS A 35 -12.55 -5.92 15.56
C CYS A 35 -11.47 -6.11 14.48
N ALA A 36 -10.36 -6.74 14.84
CA ALA A 36 -9.29 -7.11 13.93
C ALA A 36 -9.11 -8.63 13.99
N TYR A 37 -9.11 -9.26 12.83
CA TYR A 37 -8.93 -10.71 12.68
C TYR A 37 -7.76 -10.98 11.76
N VAL A 38 -6.91 -11.94 12.13
CA VAL A 38 -5.92 -12.51 11.22
C VAL A 38 -6.58 -13.69 10.54
N TYR A 39 -6.67 -13.64 9.23
CA TYR A 39 -7.23 -14.70 8.40
C TYR A 39 -6.10 -15.46 7.70
N SER A 40 -6.22 -16.78 7.63
CA SER A 40 -5.42 -17.66 6.78
C SER A 40 -6.35 -18.38 5.80
N SER A 41 -5.83 -18.85 4.67
CA SER A 41 -6.57 -19.60 3.64
C SER A 41 -7.32 -20.83 4.18
N GLU A 42 -6.91 -21.37 5.32
CA GLU A 42 -7.52 -22.53 5.97
C GLU A 42 -8.60 -22.17 7.00
N GLY A 43 -8.73 -20.89 7.36
CA GLY A 43 -9.70 -20.40 8.34
C GLY A 43 -11.05 -20.02 7.73
N SER A 44 -12.08 -19.86 8.55
CA SER A 44 -13.35 -19.24 8.13
C SER A 44 -13.25 -17.72 8.23
N VAL A 45 -13.59 -17.00 7.16
CA VAL A 45 -13.74 -15.55 7.19
C VAL A 45 -14.91 -15.20 8.14
N PRO A 46 -14.72 -14.36 9.17
CA PRO A 46 -15.81 -14.00 10.07
C PRO A 46 -16.91 -13.25 9.30
N PRO A 47 -18.20 -13.49 9.59
CA PRO A 47 -19.30 -12.87 8.86
C PRO A 47 -19.28 -11.35 9.00
N HIS A 48 -19.84 -10.65 8.01
CA HIS A 48 -19.97 -9.19 8.06
C HIS A 48 -20.89 -8.80 9.23
N PRO A 49 -20.48 -7.91 10.17
CA PRO A 49 -21.28 -7.63 11.37
C PRO A 49 -22.61 -6.90 11.10
N GLY A 50 -22.78 -6.34 9.90
CA GLY A 50 -24.00 -5.68 9.45
C GLY A 50 -23.72 -4.50 8.52
N PRO A 51 -24.75 -3.89 7.90
CA PRO A 51 -24.58 -2.79 6.94
C PRO A 51 -24.01 -1.51 7.58
N GLU A 52 -24.11 -1.39 8.89
CA GLU A 52 -23.53 -0.27 9.67
C GLU A 52 -22.03 -0.43 9.95
N TRP A 53 -21.39 -1.50 9.47
CA TRP A 53 -19.96 -1.70 9.66
C TRP A 53 -19.22 -1.46 8.36
N THR A 54 -17.94 -1.07 8.47
CA THR A 54 -17.01 -1.05 7.34
C THR A 54 -15.98 -2.15 7.56
N ARG A 55 -15.89 -3.08 6.62
CA ARG A 55 -14.87 -4.12 6.59
C ARG A 55 -13.70 -3.70 5.73
N PHE A 56 -12.57 -3.46 6.39
CA PHE A 56 -11.28 -3.32 5.73
C PHE A 56 -10.65 -4.69 5.53
N VAL A 57 -10.19 -4.96 4.31
CA VAL A 57 -9.33 -6.09 3.97
C VAL A 57 -7.93 -5.56 3.75
N CYS A 58 -6.98 -6.03 4.56
CA CYS A 58 -5.62 -5.50 4.58
C CYS A 58 -4.65 -6.55 4.05
N VAL A 59 -3.89 -6.18 3.02
CA VAL A 59 -2.86 -7.02 2.39
C VAL A 59 -1.58 -6.19 2.23
N SER A 60 -0.44 -6.86 2.17
CA SER A 60 0.88 -6.26 1.98
C SER A 60 1.84 -7.31 1.44
N ASP A 61 2.97 -6.88 0.90
CA ASP A 61 4.12 -7.75 0.59
C ASP A 61 3.77 -8.87 -0.41
N ASN A 62 2.93 -8.54 -1.39
CA ASN A 62 2.58 -9.44 -2.49
C ASN A 62 3.81 -9.88 -3.27
N HIS A 63 4.78 -8.97 -3.48
CA HIS A 63 6.00 -9.25 -4.25
C HIS A 63 5.72 -9.94 -5.60
N SER A 64 4.73 -9.43 -6.34
CA SER A 64 4.22 -10.00 -7.61
C SER A 64 3.55 -11.38 -7.52
N ARG A 65 3.23 -11.86 -6.32
CA ARG A 65 2.35 -13.01 -6.12
C ARG A 65 0.91 -12.52 -6.06
N THR A 66 0.00 -13.23 -6.70
CA THR A 66 -1.41 -12.77 -6.88
C THR A 66 -2.43 -13.90 -6.70
N LEU A 67 -1.98 -15.11 -6.39
CA LEU A 67 -2.84 -16.26 -6.15
C LEU A 67 -3.26 -16.29 -4.67
N TYR A 68 -4.19 -15.41 -4.32
CA TYR A 68 -4.74 -15.31 -2.97
C TYR A 68 -6.27 -15.38 -2.99
N ASP A 69 -6.82 -16.19 -2.09
CA ASP A 69 -8.26 -16.22 -1.82
C ASP A 69 -8.63 -15.01 -0.96
N MET A 70 -9.21 -14.00 -1.61
CA MET A 70 -9.51 -12.70 -1.00
C MET A 70 -10.92 -12.68 -0.41
N PRO A 71 -11.09 -12.36 0.89
CA PRO A 71 -12.42 -12.26 1.49
C PRO A 71 -13.16 -11.02 0.98
N ALA A 72 -14.50 -11.11 0.92
CA ALA A 72 -15.33 -9.94 0.66
C ALA A 72 -15.12 -8.84 1.71
N GLY A 73 -15.21 -7.58 1.29
CA GLY A 73 -15.07 -6.41 2.15
C GLY A 73 -15.45 -5.12 1.42
N ASP A 74 -15.48 -4.01 2.16
CA ASP A 74 -15.89 -2.72 1.62
C ASP A 74 -14.69 -1.92 1.09
N VAL A 75 -13.51 -2.12 1.71
CA VAL A 75 -12.29 -1.38 1.40
C VAL A 75 -11.09 -2.31 1.41
N LEU A 76 -10.36 -2.36 0.30
CA LEU A 76 -9.04 -3.00 0.24
C LEU A 76 -7.95 -1.99 0.59
N LEU A 77 -7.05 -2.36 1.50
CA LEU A 77 -5.83 -1.61 1.80
C LEU A 77 -4.62 -2.49 1.43
N HIS A 78 -3.84 -2.07 0.43
CA HIS A 78 -2.56 -2.70 0.10
C HIS A 78 -1.40 -1.85 0.62
N SER A 79 -0.71 -2.30 1.67
CA SER A 79 0.30 -1.50 2.36
C SER A 79 1.71 -1.56 1.80
N GLY A 80 1.88 -1.92 0.52
CA GLY A 80 3.12 -1.78 -0.26
C GLY A 80 3.90 -3.06 -0.47
N ASP A 81 5.04 -2.95 -1.14
CA ASP A 81 5.81 -4.07 -1.73
C ASP A 81 4.95 -4.86 -2.73
N LEU A 82 4.44 -4.13 -3.73
CA LEU A 82 3.68 -4.66 -4.85
C LEU A 82 4.53 -5.64 -5.69
N SER A 83 5.83 -5.38 -5.78
CA SER A 83 6.78 -6.11 -6.61
C SER A 83 7.91 -6.76 -5.80
N SER A 84 8.59 -7.75 -6.40
CA SER A 84 9.78 -8.36 -5.79
C SER A 84 11.01 -7.46 -5.91
N TRP A 85 11.17 -6.79 -7.06
CA TRP A 85 12.39 -6.08 -7.44
C TRP A 85 12.13 -4.73 -8.11
N GLY A 86 10.90 -4.24 -8.11
CA GLY A 86 10.60 -2.89 -8.56
C GLY A 86 10.56 -2.70 -10.06
N TYR A 87 10.61 -3.76 -10.86
CA TYR A 87 10.44 -3.66 -12.31
C TYR A 87 8.99 -3.28 -12.66
N PRO A 88 8.76 -2.41 -13.67
CA PRO A 88 7.41 -2.02 -14.07
C PRO A 88 6.47 -3.20 -14.33
N GLN A 89 6.95 -4.24 -15.03
CA GLN A 89 6.17 -5.42 -15.35
C GLN A 89 5.76 -6.21 -14.09
N GLN A 90 6.61 -6.21 -13.06
CA GLN A 90 6.31 -6.86 -11.78
C GLN A 90 5.26 -6.10 -10.97
N VAL A 91 5.30 -4.77 -11.01
CA VAL A 91 4.26 -3.93 -10.41
C VAL A 91 2.94 -4.11 -11.14
N MET A 92 2.96 -4.13 -12.48
CA MET A 92 1.77 -4.34 -13.31
C MET A 92 1.03 -5.63 -13.00
N VAL A 93 1.74 -6.75 -12.79
CA VAL A 93 1.12 -8.03 -12.35
C VAL A 93 0.25 -7.84 -11.11
N THR A 94 0.74 -7.10 -10.12
CA THR A 94 0.00 -6.86 -8.88
C THR A 94 -1.12 -5.84 -9.08
N LEU A 95 -0.91 -4.79 -9.89
CA LEU A 95 -1.97 -3.83 -10.21
C LEU A 95 -3.13 -4.48 -10.96
N ASP A 96 -2.86 -5.33 -11.93
CA ASP A 96 -3.88 -6.08 -12.69
C ASP A 96 -4.68 -7.00 -11.77
N TRP A 97 -4.00 -7.68 -10.84
CA TRP A 97 -4.68 -8.45 -9.81
C TRP A 97 -5.56 -7.57 -8.93
N ILE A 98 -5.06 -6.46 -8.39
CA ILE A 98 -5.84 -5.54 -7.54
C ILE A 98 -7.06 -4.99 -8.29
N LYS A 99 -6.91 -4.61 -9.57
CA LYS A 99 -8.02 -4.15 -10.41
C LYS A 99 -9.12 -5.21 -10.52
N SER A 100 -8.74 -6.48 -10.66
CA SER A 100 -9.68 -7.61 -10.80
C SER A 100 -10.51 -7.93 -9.54
N LEU A 101 -10.08 -7.46 -8.36
CA LEU A 101 -10.77 -7.73 -7.10
C LEU A 101 -12.06 -6.89 -6.97
N ASP A 102 -13.12 -7.49 -6.45
CA ASP A 102 -14.43 -6.84 -6.28
C ASP A 102 -14.51 -6.08 -4.94
N TYR A 103 -13.75 -4.99 -4.83
CA TYR A 103 -13.82 -4.05 -3.71
C TYR A 103 -14.30 -2.68 -4.19
N PRO A 104 -15.32 -2.08 -3.54
CA PRO A 104 -15.81 -0.74 -3.89
C PRO A 104 -14.75 0.37 -3.80
N THR A 105 -13.79 0.24 -2.90
CA THR A 105 -12.64 1.16 -2.79
C THR A 105 -11.36 0.38 -2.53
N LYS A 106 -10.30 0.66 -3.29
CA LYS A 106 -8.98 0.05 -3.15
C LYS A 106 -7.94 1.14 -2.95
N ILE A 107 -7.23 1.11 -1.84
CA ILE A 107 -6.20 2.09 -1.50
C ILE A 107 -4.88 1.35 -1.45
N ILE A 108 -3.91 1.83 -2.22
CA ILE A 108 -2.61 1.20 -2.34
C ILE A 108 -1.51 2.22 -2.05
N ILE A 109 -0.38 1.75 -1.53
CA ILE A 109 0.86 2.52 -1.43
C ILE A 109 2.00 1.67 -2.01
N ALA A 110 3.10 2.32 -2.35
CA ALA A 110 4.35 1.62 -2.64
C ALA A 110 5.05 1.16 -1.35
N GLY A 111 6.03 0.29 -1.50
CA GLY A 111 7.01 -0.02 -0.47
C GLY A 111 8.44 0.01 -1.00
N ASN A 112 9.40 -0.41 -0.18
CA ASN A 112 10.81 -0.33 -0.52
C ASN A 112 11.24 -1.24 -1.68
N HIS A 113 10.41 -2.22 -2.06
CA HIS A 113 10.66 -3.05 -3.23
C HIS A 113 10.15 -2.44 -4.54
N ASP A 114 9.33 -1.40 -4.50
CA ASP A 114 8.65 -0.85 -5.68
C ASP A 114 9.47 0.25 -6.38
N LEU A 115 10.70 -0.10 -6.78
CA LEU A 115 11.71 0.84 -7.28
C LEU A 115 11.22 1.77 -8.40
N CYS A 116 10.48 1.25 -9.39
CA CYS A 116 10.02 2.07 -10.51
C CYS A 116 9.01 3.16 -10.11
N LEU A 117 8.41 3.07 -8.93
CA LEU A 117 7.45 4.06 -8.43
C LEU A 117 8.12 5.22 -7.68
N ASP A 118 9.41 5.08 -7.32
CA ASP A 118 10.15 6.13 -6.62
C ASP A 118 10.79 7.09 -7.63
N LYS A 119 10.25 8.31 -7.68
CA LYS A 119 10.71 9.38 -8.57
C LYS A 119 12.16 9.80 -8.36
N ASP A 120 12.73 9.51 -7.18
CA ASP A 120 14.10 9.87 -6.85
C ASP A 120 15.10 8.80 -7.33
N LEU A 121 14.61 7.69 -7.93
CA LEU A 121 15.42 6.61 -8.49
C LEU A 121 15.54 6.72 -10.02
N PRO A 122 16.75 6.84 -10.57
CA PRO A 122 16.95 6.80 -12.01
C PRO A 122 16.90 5.35 -12.53
N ALA A 123 16.62 5.18 -13.82
CA ALA A 123 16.61 3.87 -14.48
C ALA A 123 17.93 3.09 -14.36
N SER A 124 19.06 3.77 -14.11
CA SER A 124 20.36 3.13 -13.89
C SER A 124 20.41 2.22 -12.66
N VAL A 125 19.42 2.26 -11.75
CA VAL A 125 19.32 1.29 -10.63
C VAL A 125 18.95 -0.12 -11.12
N PHE A 126 18.41 -0.25 -12.33
CA PHE A 126 18.05 -1.53 -12.96
C PHE A 126 19.19 -2.02 -13.86
N GLU A 127 20.34 -2.34 -13.26
CA GLU A 127 21.53 -2.77 -14.01
C GLU A 127 21.22 -3.94 -14.95
N GLY A 128 21.58 -3.78 -16.24
CA GLY A 128 21.39 -4.80 -17.27
C GLY A 128 19.96 -4.93 -17.80
N ALA A 129 19.02 -4.09 -17.35
CA ALA A 129 17.69 -3.98 -17.93
C ALA A 129 17.65 -2.92 -19.04
N ASP A 130 16.88 -3.19 -20.09
CA ASP A 130 16.56 -2.21 -21.13
C ASP A 130 15.41 -1.31 -20.62
N LEU A 131 15.73 -0.42 -19.68
CA LEU A 131 14.80 0.53 -19.07
C LEU A 131 15.37 1.94 -19.12
N ASP A 132 14.55 2.90 -19.51
CA ASP A 132 14.86 4.33 -19.48
C ASP A 132 13.98 5.08 -18.46
N ASN A 133 14.33 6.34 -18.21
CA ASN A 133 13.59 7.17 -17.26
C ASN A 133 12.15 7.45 -17.75
N ASP A 134 11.93 7.51 -19.06
CA ASP A 134 10.61 7.73 -19.64
C ASP A 134 9.66 6.57 -19.30
N THR A 135 10.17 5.34 -19.30
CA THR A 135 9.43 4.15 -18.86
C THR A 135 9.07 4.23 -17.37
N LEU A 136 9.97 4.74 -16.52
CA LEU A 136 9.69 4.92 -15.09
C LEU A 136 8.62 6.00 -14.86
N ILE A 137 8.73 7.13 -15.57
CA ILE A 137 7.74 8.21 -15.53
C ILE A 137 6.38 7.68 -15.97
N ALA A 138 6.32 6.92 -17.07
CA ALA A 138 5.08 6.32 -17.55
C ALA A 138 4.45 5.38 -16.51
N MET A 139 5.26 4.62 -15.76
CA MET A 139 4.78 3.75 -14.68
C MET A 139 4.22 4.56 -13.49
N GLN A 140 4.90 5.64 -13.10
CA GLN A 140 4.47 6.56 -12.04
C GLN A 140 3.17 7.31 -12.40
N GLU A 141 3.02 7.67 -13.68
CA GLU A 141 1.77 8.23 -14.21
C GLU A 141 0.66 7.18 -14.26
N HIS A 142 0.98 5.96 -14.72
CA HIS A 142 0.01 4.87 -14.85
C HIS A 142 -0.63 4.50 -13.51
N VAL A 143 0.15 4.35 -12.43
CA VAL A 143 -0.39 3.99 -11.11
C VAL A 143 -1.35 5.04 -10.52
N ARG A 144 -1.33 6.27 -11.08
CA ARG A 144 -2.22 7.39 -10.75
C ARG A 144 -3.26 7.68 -11.86
N GLY A 145 -3.20 6.93 -12.94
CA GLY A 145 -3.91 7.19 -14.19
C GLY A 145 -5.41 6.89 -14.13
N GLU A 146 -6.10 7.27 -15.20
CA GLU A 146 -7.57 7.13 -15.28
C GLU A 146 -8.03 5.68 -15.21
N GLU A 147 -7.27 4.74 -15.78
CA GLU A 147 -7.56 3.31 -15.70
C GLU A 147 -7.66 2.83 -14.23
N MET A 148 -6.73 3.29 -13.39
CA MET A 148 -6.71 2.94 -11.96
C MET A 148 -7.94 3.52 -11.25
N LYS A 149 -8.32 4.76 -11.57
CA LYS A 149 -9.52 5.41 -11.00
C LYS A 149 -10.80 4.71 -11.40
N ILE A 150 -10.95 4.32 -12.67
CA ILE A 150 -12.11 3.57 -13.17
C ILE A 150 -12.25 2.23 -12.42
N ALA A 151 -11.13 1.60 -12.06
CA ALA A 151 -11.10 0.38 -11.25
C ALA A 151 -11.25 0.61 -9.72
N ASN A 152 -11.51 1.85 -9.30
CA ASN A 152 -11.55 2.32 -7.90
C ASN A 152 -10.26 2.05 -7.12
N VAL A 153 -9.11 2.14 -7.80
CA VAL A 153 -7.78 2.02 -7.20
C VAL A 153 -7.15 3.40 -7.02
N HIS A 154 -6.75 3.70 -5.79
CA HIS A 154 -6.18 4.98 -5.39
C HIS A 154 -4.78 4.76 -4.80
N TYR A 155 -3.75 5.17 -5.54
CA TYR A 155 -2.38 5.18 -5.06
C TYR A 155 -2.10 6.43 -4.24
N LEU A 156 -1.52 6.25 -3.04
CA LEU A 156 -1.17 7.35 -2.13
C LEU A 156 0.33 7.41 -1.87
N GLU A 157 0.90 8.61 -1.93
CA GLU A 157 2.31 8.88 -1.62
C GLU A 157 2.42 10.16 -0.78
N TYR A 158 2.47 10.00 0.54
CA TYR A 158 2.49 11.12 1.49
C TYR A 158 1.26 12.03 1.40
N GLU A 159 0.12 11.47 1.03
CA GLU A 159 -1.10 12.24 0.78
C GLU A 159 -2.34 11.62 1.43
N PRO A 160 -3.34 12.46 1.78
CA PRO A 160 -4.63 11.99 2.23
C PRO A 160 -5.57 11.64 1.07
N PHE A 161 -6.52 10.75 1.32
CA PHE A 161 -7.63 10.44 0.43
C PHE A 161 -8.93 10.29 1.22
N GLU A 162 -9.98 10.95 0.78
CA GLU A 162 -11.30 10.90 1.42
C GLU A 162 -12.26 10.09 0.55
N PHE A 163 -13.00 9.18 1.18
CA PHE A 163 -13.95 8.30 0.48
C PHE A 163 -15.18 8.04 1.34
N THR A 164 -16.26 7.60 0.69
CA THR A 164 -17.52 7.25 1.35
C THR A 164 -17.88 5.82 1.01
N THR A 165 -18.14 4.99 2.03
CA THR A 165 -18.58 3.60 1.82
C THR A 165 -20.04 3.55 1.38
N SER A 166 -20.48 2.40 0.88
CA SER A 166 -21.89 2.14 0.51
C SER A 166 -22.88 2.42 1.66
N SER A 167 -22.45 2.29 2.91
CA SER A 167 -23.21 2.65 4.12
C SER A 167 -23.30 4.16 4.40
N GLY A 168 -22.70 5.01 3.57
CA GLY A 168 -22.68 6.46 3.73
C GLY A 168 -21.63 6.98 4.72
N ARG A 169 -20.77 6.11 5.28
CA ARG A 169 -19.71 6.52 6.21
C ARG A 169 -18.57 7.18 5.47
N LYS A 170 -18.19 8.38 5.91
CA LYS A 170 -17.07 9.14 5.35
C LYS A 170 -15.79 8.79 6.10
N TRP A 171 -14.79 8.36 5.36
CA TRP A 171 -13.47 7.98 5.85
C TRP A 171 -12.40 8.89 5.26
N LYS A 172 -11.33 9.08 6.03
CA LYS A 172 -10.09 9.68 5.55
C LYS A 172 -8.95 8.69 5.72
N ALA A 173 -8.30 8.33 4.62
CA ALA A 173 -7.07 7.59 4.58
C ALA A 173 -5.87 8.54 4.43
N PHE A 174 -4.73 8.16 4.97
CA PHE A 174 -3.43 8.76 4.66
C PHE A 174 -2.46 7.63 4.34
N GLY A 175 -1.78 7.71 3.20
CA GLY A 175 -0.82 6.70 2.76
C GLY A 175 0.61 7.23 2.79
N SER A 176 1.54 6.42 3.29
CA SER A 176 2.98 6.74 3.27
C SER A 176 3.78 5.51 2.87
N PRO A 177 4.63 5.59 1.82
CA PRO A 177 5.53 4.50 1.46
C PRO A 177 6.85 4.50 2.25
N ALA A 178 7.07 5.51 3.11
CA ALA A 178 8.34 5.72 3.83
C ALA A 178 8.78 4.49 4.62
N SER A 179 9.90 3.90 4.23
CA SER A 179 10.42 2.67 4.81
C SER A 179 11.79 2.92 5.47
N PRO A 180 12.10 2.34 6.64
CA PRO A 180 13.45 2.46 7.20
C PRO A 180 14.48 1.77 6.30
N LYS A 181 15.66 2.37 6.16
CA LYS A 181 16.76 1.81 5.36
C LYS A 181 17.37 0.59 6.04
N HIS A 182 17.20 -0.57 5.41
CA HIS A 182 17.80 -1.85 5.84
C HIS A 182 18.65 -2.52 4.74
N ALA A 183 18.42 -2.17 3.48
CA ALA A 183 19.16 -2.56 2.29
C ALA A 183 18.96 -1.47 1.22
N ALA A 184 19.48 -1.62 0.00
CA ALA A 184 19.08 -0.74 -1.10
C ALA A 184 17.58 -0.93 -1.41
N GLY A 185 16.85 0.17 -1.63
CA GLY A 185 15.42 0.14 -1.90
C GLY A 185 14.84 1.53 -2.11
N ALA A 186 13.57 1.57 -2.49
CA ALA A 186 12.79 2.79 -2.70
C ALA A 186 12.22 3.37 -1.41
N PHE A 187 11.88 4.66 -1.43
CA PHE A 187 11.18 5.38 -0.35
C PHE A 187 11.85 5.24 1.03
N GLN A 188 13.17 5.08 1.06
CA GLN A 188 13.90 4.78 2.28
C GLN A 188 14.39 6.00 3.05
N TYR A 189 14.26 5.97 4.38
CA TYR A 189 14.82 6.97 5.29
C TYR A 189 15.83 6.35 6.26
N VAL A 190 16.80 7.15 6.70
CA VAL A 190 17.80 6.75 7.72
C VAL A 190 17.37 7.27 9.09
N GLU A 191 17.02 8.55 9.16
CA GLU A 191 16.58 9.21 10.40
C GLU A 191 15.05 9.32 10.44
N ARG A 192 14.46 9.25 11.63
CA ARG A 192 12.99 9.20 11.77
C ARG A 192 12.30 10.50 11.37
N GLU A 193 13.02 11.61 11.46
CA GLU A 193 12.59 12.96 11.13
C GLU A 193 12.32 13.08 9.63
N GLU A 194 13.14 12.46 8.78
CA GLU A 194 12.99 12.40 7.31
C GLU A 194 11.66 11.74 6.93
N ALA A 195 11.24 10.76 7.71
CA ALA A 195 10.01 10.02 7.46
C ALA A 195 8.74 10.86 7.67
N THR A 196 8.83 12.08 8.22
CA THR A 196 7.67 12.95 8.50
C THR A 196 7.39 14.01 7.42
N GLY A 197 8.18 14.05 6.35
CA GLY A 197 7.90 14.87 5.18
C GLY A 197 8.12 16.38 5.37
N THR A 198 8.93 16.80 6.34
CA THR A 198 9.31 18.22 6.52
C THR A 198 10.50 18.64 5.65
N GLU A 199 11.19 17.69 5.01
CA GLU A 199 12.28 17.90 4.06
C GLU A 199 11.99 17.03 2.82
N PRO A 200 12.26 17.50 1.59
CA PRO A 200 12.26 16.62 0.43
C PRO A 200 13.25 15.48 0.71
N MET A 201 12.80 14.22 0.54
CA MET A 201 13.69 13.07 0.59
C MET A 201 14.79 13.32 -0.46
N ALA A 202 15.98 13.70 -0.01
CA ALA A 202 17.07 14.06 -0.91
C ALA A 202 17.44 12.81 -1.77
N PRO A 203 17.81 12.98 -3.05
CA PRO A 203 18.18 11.86 -3.91
C PRO A 203 19.43 11.19 -3.33
N ARG A 204 19.28 9.96 -2.82
CA ARG A 204 20.36 9.23 -2.11
C ARG A 204 20.85 7.99 -2.87
N PHE A 205 20.83 8.04 -4.20
CA PHE A 205 21.67 7.17 -5.03
C PHE A 205 22.95 7.91 -5.41
N SER A 206 23.93 7.90 -4.49
CA SER A 206 25.33 8.07 -4.87
C SER A 206 25.93 6.67 -5.03
N PRO A 207 26.20 6.20 -6.27
CA PRO A 207 27.05 5.02 -6.43
C PRO A 207 28.42 5.44 -5.93
N LYS A 208 28.84 4.92 -4.78
CA LYS A 208 30.25 5.04 -4.39
C LYS A 208 31.04 4.11 -5.33
N LEU A 209 31.79 4.75 -6.23
CA LEU A 209 32.98 4.18 -6.88
C LEU A 209 33.93 3.58 -5.84
#